data_AF-A0A3D1DIQ3-F1
#
_entry.id   AF-A0A3D1DIQ3-F1
#
_cell.length_a   1.000
_cell.length_b   1.000
_cell.length_c   1.000
_cell.angle_alpha   90.00
_cell.angle_beta   90.00
_cell.angle_gamma   90.00
#
_symmetry.space_group_name_H-M   'P 1'
#
loop_
_entity.id
_entity.type
_entity.pdbx_description
1 polymer ?
#
loop_
_entity_poly.entity_id
_entity_poly.type
_entity_poly.pdbx_seq_one_letter_code
_entity_poly.pdbx_strand_id
1 'polypeptide(L)'
;MTPNTTHRLLESIRLAMEQSELLNTLASVHAWAEEGVSLVLGVATRRLTDEEIERLSAQGNRSADWSLVEVGPGFTTDHISGNRFLGRVVLGAFSGTPAEYDAGVALPTGLYDSTLRNCEIGDEALVHRVGLVSGALVASHATVVQTDSLCGGTETFYGCDLALPPGVEACRERLGVFAEMNSTMLAELLVQIDDEDFRVDYESLLEQYVVESTGTWTIVDEGAVVHDSGRIVASYIGRAAALRGVTIVENSCVISDEEQPTWISDAACLHGSIVQWGASITTQAIVQDSVIGEYATIEHNALIRESFVGANCHIGQGEVTASLLGPCVAAHHQSLVIATTWPTGRGNIASGAQVGSNHTGRAADQAIRCGEGLFFGLGSLVKFPADFTAAPHSVIAAGVTTLPQRVEFPFSLINTPSEVFANTSPALNEISPAWVLSHSLYQIRRNDEKHRQQHQARHDNLDFETFSTGTIRLMQVALERLEAATDQPVYSG
;
A
#
# COMPACT_ATOMS: atom_id res chain seq x y z
N MET A 1 -5.96 17.01 26.31
CA MET A 1 -6.65 16.06 25.43
C MET A 1 -7.68 15.30 26.25
N THR A 2 -8.81 14.91 25.64
CA THR A 2 -9.95 14.31 26.34
C THR A 2 -10.00 12.79 26.08
N PRO A 3 -10.35 11.96 27.10
CA PRO A 3 -10.52 10.50 26.97
C PRO A 3 -11.40 10.04 25.81
N ASN A 4 -12.25 10.93 25.31
CA ASN A 4 -13.18 10.71 24.22
C ASN A 4 -12.51 10.49 22.84
N THR A 5 -11.27 10.93 22.66
CA THR A 5 -10.57 10.83 21.35
C THR A 5 -9.92 9.47 21.16
N THR A 6 -9.28 8.94 22.22
CA THR A 6 -8.65 7.62 22.27
C THR A 6 -9.64 6.50 21.96
N HIS A 7 -10.81 6.53 22.61
CA HIS A 7 -11.88 5.55 22.37
C HIS A 7 -12.42 5.63 20.94
N ARG A 8 -12.49 6.83 20.34
CA ARG A 8 -12.96 7.01 18.97
C ARG A 8 -12.01 6.38 17.94
N LEU A 9 -10.69 6.53 18.13
CA LEU A 9 -9.70 5.95 17.21
C LEU A 9 -9.74 4.42 17.26
N LEU A 10 -9.72 3.81 18.46
CA LEU A 10 -9.84 2.35 18.61
C LEU A 10 -11.13 1.81 18.00
N GLU A 11 -12.26 2.49 18.20
CA GLU A 11 -13.54 2.12 17.57
C GLU A 11 -13.49 2.21 16.05
N SER A 12 -12.85 3.24 15.50
CA SER A 12 -12.68 3.41 14.05
C SER A 12 -11.79 2.31 13.46
N ILE A 13 -10.70 1.95 14.16
CA ILE A 13 -9.81 0.84 13.77
C ILE A 13 -10.58 -0.48 13.77
N ARG A 14 -11.34 -0.75 14.84
CA ARG A 14 -12.14 -1.98 14.95
C ARG A 14 -13.17 -2.09 13.82
N LEU A 15 -13.87 -0.99 13.51
CA LEU A 15 -14.84 -0.97 12.41
C LEU A 15 -14.18 -1.21 11.04
N ALA A 16 -12.98 -0.68 10.81
CA ALA A 16 -12.23 -0.95 9.59
C ALA A 16 -11.80 -2.42 9.49
N MET A 17 -11.33 -3.01 10.59
CA MET A 17 -10.97 -4.44 10.64
C MET A 17 -12.19 -5.36 10.44
N GLU A 18 -13.35 -5.03 11.03
CA GLU A 18 -14.61 -5.77 10.83
C GLU A 18 -15.09 -5.77 9.36
N GLN A 19 -14.67 -4.76 8.59
CA GLN A 19 -14.98 -4.62 7.17
C GLN A 19 -13.89 -5.20 6.25
N SER A 20 -12.85 -5.83 6.80
CA SER A 20 -11.73 -6.37 6.03
C SER A 20 -12.18 -7.46 5.05
N GLU A 21 -11.92 -7.25 3.77
CA GLU A 21 -12.22 -8.20 2.69
C GLU A 21 -11.42 -9.50 2.85
N LEU A 22 -10.14 -9.38 3.24
CA LEU A 22 -9.28 -10.52 3.53
C LEU A 22 -9.82 -11.35 4.69
N LEU A 23 -10.11 -10.72 5.83
CA LEU A 23 -10.59 -11.45 7.01
C LEU A 23 -11.94 -12.12 6.74
N ASN A 24 -12.85 -11.45 6.03
CA ASN A 24 -14.14 -12.03 5.65
C ASN A 24 -13.97 -13.24 4.70
N THR A 25 -13.02 -13.18 3.77
CA THR A 25 -12.68 -14.29 2.88
C THR A 25 -12.11 -15.47 3.66
N LEU A 26 -11.14 -15.23 4.54
CA LEU A 26 -10.52 -16.27 5.36
C LEU A 26 -11.52 -16.89 6.35
N ALA A 27 -12.39 -16.09 6.96
CA ALA A 27 -13.46 -16.58 7.83
C ALA A 27 -14.39 -17.54 7.08
N SER A 28 -14.74 -17.21 5.83
CA SER A 28 -15.55 -18.09 4.96
C SER A 28 -14.81 -19.39 4.63
N VAL A 29 -13.52 -19.30 4.26
CA VAL A 29 -12.68 -20.47 3.98
C VAL A 29 -12.56 -21.37 5.21
N HIS A 30 -12.34 -20.82 6.40
CA HIS A 30 -12.26 -21.58 7.65
C HIS A 30 -13.59 -22.25 8.00
N ALA A 31 -14.70 -21.54 7.90
CA ALA A 31 -16.03 -22.11 8.14
C ALA A 31 -16.31 -23.29 7.20
N TRP A 32 -16.02 -23.14 5.90
CA TRP A 32 -16.20 -24.21 4.92
C TRP A 32 -15.27 -25.40 5.15
N ALA A 33 -14.05 -25.17 5.61
CA ALA A 33 -13.14 -26.24 6.01
C ALA A 33 -13.70 -27.06 7.19
N GLU A 34 -14.30 -26.40 8.20
CA GLU A 34 -14.93 -27.05 9.34
C GLU A 34 -16.17 -27.87 8.95
N GLU A 35 -16.95 -27.36 7.99
CA GLU A 35 -18.11 -28.06 7.43
C GLU A 35 -17.72 -29.23 6.51
N GLY A 36 -16.45 -29.32 6.09
CA GLY A 36 -15.96 -30.35 5.18
C GLY A 36 -16.49 -30.18 3.75
N VAL A 37 -16.75 -28.94 3.34
CA VAL A 37 -17.20 -28.57 1.99
C VAL A 37 -16.07 -27.91 1.20
N SER A 38 -16.31 -27.61 -0.08
CA SER A 38 -15.32 -26.88 -0.89
C SER A 38 -15.04 -25.48 -0.33
N LEU A 39 -13.77 -25.10 -0.33
CA LEU A 39 -13.25 -23.81 0.14
C LEU A 39 -13.49 -22.65 -0.83
N VAL A 40 -13.94 -22.94 -2.06
CA VAL A 40 -14.31 -21.90 -3.05
C VAL A 40 -15.78 -21.96 -3.45
N LEU A 41 -16.43 -23.13 -3.36
CA LEU A 41 -17.83 -23.30 -3.74
C LEU A 41 -18.80 -23.25 -2.54
N GLY A 42 -18.30 -23.45 -1.31
CA GLY A 42 -19.12 -23.48 -0.09
C GLY A 42 -20.16 -24.61 -0.04
N VAL A 43 -19.98 -25.65 -0.85
CA VAL A 43 -20.91 -26.79 -0.96
C VAL A 43 -20.18 -28.12 -1.03
N ALA A 44 -20.89 -29.20 -0.70
CA ALA A 44 -20.35 -30.55 -0.79
C ALA A 44 -19.98 -30.91 -2.24
N THR A 45 -18.82 -31.51 -2.40
CA THR A 45 -18.31 -31.98 -3.69
C THR A 45 -18.67 -33.47 -3.88
N ARG A 46 -18.55 -33.94 -5.12
CA ARG A 46 -18.64 -35.38 -5.44
C ARG A 46 -17.41 -35.83 -6.22
N ARG A 47 -17.19 -37.14 -6.24
CA ARG A 47 -16.21 -37.74 -7.16
C ARG A 47 -16.69 -37.68 -8.60
N LEU A 48 -15.73 -37.70 -9.53
CA LEU A 48 -16.01 -37.93 -10.94
C LEU A 48 -16.65 -39.31 -11.15
N THR A 49 -17.53 -39.40 -12.15
CA THR A 49 -18.04 -40.67 -12.67
C THR A 49 -17.06 -41.27 -13.70
N ASP A 50 -17.19 -42.56 -13.98
CA ASP A 50 -16.33 -43.22 -14.98
C ASP A 50 -16.46 -42.57 -16.37
N GLU A 51 -17.67 -42.18 -16.77
CA GLU A 51 -17.91 -41.47 -18.04
C GLU A 51 -17.20 -40.11 -18.07
N GLU A 52 -17.23 -39.36 -16.97
CA GLU A 52 -16.52 -38.07 -16.88
C GLU A 52 -15.00 -38.27 -16.94
N ILE A 53 -14.47 -39.31 -16.29
CA ILE A 53 -13.03 -39.64 -16.35
C ILE A 53 -12.60 -40.00 -17.77
N GLU A 54 -13.39 -40.82 -18.47
CA GLU A 54 -13.13 -41.19 -19.87
C GLU A 54 -13.13 -39.95 -20.77
N ARG A 55 -14.11 -39.06 -20.62
CA ARG A 55 -14.20 -37.81 -21.38
C ARG A 55 -13.01 -36.88 -21.11
N LEU A 56 -12.68 -36.63 -19.84
CA LEU A 56 -11.54 -35.80 -19.46
C LEU A 56 -10.23 -36.38 -19.99
N SER A 57 -10.05 -37.70 -19.91
CA SER A 57 -8.87 -38.38 -20.44
C SER A 57 -8.76 -38.23 -21.97
N ALA A 58 -9.87 -38.35 -22.69
CA ALA A 58 -9.92 -38.14 -24.14
C ALA A 58 -9.62 -36.68 -24.54
N GLN A 59 -9.95 -35.71 -23.69
CA GLN A 59 -9.60 -34.29 -23.83
C GLN A 59 -8.14 -33.98 -23.45
N GLY A 60 -7.32 -35.00 -23.22
CA GLY A 60 -5.89 -34.85 -22.95
C GLY A 60 -5.54 -34.53 -21.49
N ASN A 61 -6.53 -34.50 -20.58
CA ASN A 61 -6.27 -34.34 -19.16
C ASN A 61 -5.63 -35.59 -18.57
N ARG A 62 -4.81 -35.43 -17.54
CA ARG A 62 -4.08 -36.52 -16.89
C ARG A 62 -4.16 -36.42 -15.38
N SER A 63 -4.48 -37.54 -14.72
CA SER A 63 -4.30 -37.74 -13.28
C SER A 63 -3.68 -39.11 -13.02
N ALA A 64 -2.82 -39.20 -12.00
CA ALA A 64 -2.34 -40.49 -11.50
C ALA A 64 -3.39 -41.20 -10.64
N ASP A 65 -4.30 -40.43 -10.03
CA ASP A 65 -5.39 -40.91 -9.20
C ASP A 65 -6.59 -39.98 -9.38
N TRP A 66 -7.57 -40.42 -10.17
CA TRP A 66 -8.79 -39.65 -10.43
C TRP A 66 -9.71 -39.59 -9.20
N SER A 67 -9.52 -40.43 -8.18
CA SER A 67 -10.35 -40.42 -6.98
C SER A 67 -10.13 -39.19 -6.08
N LEU A 68 -9.05 -38.45 -6.33
CA LEU A 68 -8.70 -37.19 -5.67
C LEU A 68 -9.20 -35.95 -6.44
N VAL A 69 -9.78 -36.14 -7.63
CA VAL A 69 -10.42 -35.06 -8.38
C VAL A 69 -11.90 -35.05 -8.05
N GLU A 70 -12.35 -33.93 -7.49
CA GLU A 70 -13.71 -33.72 -7.02
C GLU A 70 -14.36 -32.58 -7.81
N VAL A 71 -15.69 -32.61 -7.90
CA VAL A 71 -16.45 -31.67 -8.70
C VAL A 71 -17.67 -31.15 -7.95
N GLY A 72 -17.98 -29.88 -8.20
CA GLY A 72 -19.16 -29.20 -7.66
C GLY A 72 -20.47 -29.57 -8.35
N PRO A 73 -21.60 -29.06 -7.85
CA PRO A 73 -22.90 -29.16 -8.52
C PRO A 73 -22.86 -28.56 -9.93
N GLY A 74 -23.54 -29.19 -10.89
CA GLY A 74 -23.63 -28.67 -12.26
C GLY A 74 -22.36 -28.85 -13.12
N PHE A 75 -21.33 -29.54 -12.62
CA PHE A 75 -20.11 -29.84 -13.36
C PHE A 75 -20.37 -30.49 -14.73
N THR A 76 -19.63 -30.04 -15.74
CA THR A 76 -19.54 -30.65 -17.06
C THR A 76 -18.07 -30.75 -17.50
N THR A 77 -17.78 -31.65 -18.43
CA THR A 77 -16.41 -31.86 -18.91
C THR A 77 -16.04 -31.00 -20.12
N ASP A 78 -16.98 -30.25 -20.70
CA ASP A 78 -16.85 -29.66 -22.04
C ASP A 78 -15.70 -28.65 -22.16
N HIS A 79 -15.42 -27.91 -21.09
CA HIS A 79 -14.46 -26.79 -21.05
C HIS A 79 -13.19 -27.11 -20.25
N ILE A 80 -12.72 -28.36 -20.33
CA ILE A 80 -11.56 -28.84 -19.57
C ILE A 80 -10.67 -29.70 -20.48
N SER A 81 -9.47 -29.21 -20.83
CA SER A 81 -8.57 -29.95 -21.73
C SER A 81 -7.09 -29.72 -21.46
N GLY A 82 -6.27 -30.76 -21.71
CA GLY A 82 -4.82 -30.64 -21.66
C GLY A 82 -4.21 -30.44 -20.26
N ASN A 83 -4.98 -30.60 -19.19
CA ASN A 83 -4.51 -30.32 -17.83
C ASN A 83 -3.82 -31.52 -17.19
N ARG A 84 -3.04 -31.23 -16.13
CA ARG A 84 -2.50 -32.26 -15.24
C ARG A 84 -2.99 -32.03 -13.81
N PHE A 85 -3.74 -32.98 -13.28
CA PHE A 85 -4.23 -32.97 -11.91
C PHE A 85 -3.32 -33.78 -10.99
N LEU A 86 -2.90 -33.19 -9.87
CA LEU A 86 -1.95 -33.75 -8.92
C LEU A 86 -2.47 -33.62 -7.48
N GLY A 87 -2.68 -34.75 -6.78
CA GLY A 87 -3.27 -34.69 -5.44
C GLY A 87 -4.74 -34.25 -5.48
N ARG A 88 -5.22 -33.58 -4.44
CA ARG A 88 -6.63 -33.19 -4.33
C ARG A 88 -6.92 -31.96 -5.19
N VAL A 89 -7.84 -32.07 -6.14
CA VAL A 89 -8.23 -30.94 -7.00
C VAL A 89 -9.76 -30.86 -7.04
N VAL A 90 -10.32 -29.69 -6.70
CA VAL A 90 -11.76 -29.43 -6.74
C VAL A 90 -12.07 -28.51 -7.91
N LEU A 91 -13.08 -28.87 -8.72
CA LEU A 91 -13.49 -28.12 -9.90
C LEU A 91 -14.96 -27.68 -9.81
N GLY A 92 -15.21 -26.39 -10.02
CA GLY A 92 -16.54 -25.83 -10.25
C GLY A 92 -17.12 -26.18 -11.62
N ALA A 93 -18.21 -25.52 -11.98
CA ALA A 93 -18.88 -25.65 -13.27
C ALA A 93 -18.38 -24.58 -14.26
N PHE A 94 -18.22 -24.97 -15.52
CA PHE A 94 -17.74 -24.10 -16.59
C PHE A 94 -18.66 -24.21 -17.81
N SER A 95 -19.26 -23.09 -18.21
CA SER A 95 -20.12 -23.00 -19.39
C SER A 95 -19.40 -22.56 -20.66
N GLY A 96 -18.14 -22.13 -20.55
CA GLY A 96 -17.39 -21.53 -21.64
C GLY A 96 -17.85 -20.11 -21.97
N THR A 97 -18.54 -19.45 -21.05
CA THR A 97 -18.89 -18.03 -21.17
C THR A 97 -17.61 -17.22 -21.39
N PRO A 98 -17.59 -16.21 -22.28
CA PRO A 98 -16.39 -15.40 -22.48
C PRO A 98 -16.00 -14.65 -21.20
N ALA A 99 -14.80 -14.93 -20.67
CA ALA A 99 -14.15 -14.17 -19.62
C ALA A 99 -13.16 -13.19 -20.25
N GLU A 100 -13.45 -11.89 -20.16
CA GLU A 100 -12.56 -10.83 -20.60
C GLU A 100 -11.45 -10.62 -19.56
N TYR A 101 -10.20 -10.65 -19.99
CA TYR A 101 -9.04 -10.50 -19.09
C TYR A 101 -8.07 -9.40 -19.54
N ASP A 102 -8.16 -8.97 -20.79
CA ASP A 102 -7.48 -7.78 -21.31
C ASP A 102 -8.38 -7.07 -22.31
N ALA A 103 -8.14 -5.80 -22.60
CA ALA A 103 -9.04 -4.90 -23.32
C ALA A 103 -9.61 -5.51 -24.63
N GLY A 104 -10.86 -6.00 -24.58
CA GLY A 104 -11.55 -6.64 -25.70
C GLY A 104 -11.09 -8.06 -26.05
N VAL A 105 -10.23 -8.66 -25.21
CA VAL A 105 -9.70 -10.02 -25.36
C VAL A 105 -10.36 -10.91 -24.32
N ALA A 106 -11.06 -11.94 -24.80
CA ALA A 106 -11.72 -12.92 -23.96
C ALA A 106 -11.38 -14.35 -24.39
N LEU A 107 -11.42 -15.25 -23.42
CA LEU A 107 -11.36 -16.70 -23.62
C LEU A 107 -12.57 -17.34 -22.94
N PRO A 108 -13.04 -18.51 -23.41
CA PRO A 108 -14.11 -19.23 -22.71
C PRO A 108 -13.63 -19.62 -21.31
N THR A 109 -14.48 -19.48 -20.29
CA THR A 109 -14.23 -20.02 -18.94
C THR A 109 -13.92 -21.52 -19.01
N GLY A 110 -13.17 -22.02 -18.02
CA GLY A 110 -12.68 -23.38 -17.98
C GLY A 110 -11.18 -23.52 -17.72
N LEU A 111 -10.68 -24.74 -17.89
CA LEU A 111 -9.32 -25.13 -17.53
C LEU A 111 -8.59 -25.67 -18.75
N TYR A 112 -7.48 -25.05 -19.10
CA TYR A 112 -6.78 -25.35 -20.34
C TYR A 112 -5.26 -25.37 -20.12
N ASP A 113 -4.63 -26.46 -20.57
CA ASP A 113 -3.17 -26.59 -20.67
C ASP A 113 -2.40 -26.19 -19.40
N SER A 114 -2.92 -26.55 -18.22
CA SER A 114 -2.39 -26.13 -16.92
C SER A 114 -2.06 -27.30 -15.99
N THR A 115 -1.14 -27.09 -15.04
CA THR A 115 -0.88 -28.07 -13.97
C THR A 115 -1.53 -27.62 -12.68
N LEU A 116 -2.41 -28.43 -12.11
CA LEU A 116 -3.16 -28.15 -10.89
C LEU A 116 -2.80 -29.16 -9.81
N ARG A 117 -2.47 -28.66 -8.61
CA ARG A 117 -2.06 -29.48 -7.47
C ARG A 117 -2.66 -28.99 -6.17
N ASN A 118 -3.37 -29.84 -5.43
CA ASN A 118 -3.85 -29.48 -4.08
C ASN A 118 -4.52 -28.10 -4.07
N CYS A 119 -5.50 -27.88 -4.94
CA CYS A 119 -6.12 -26.58 -5.18
C CYS A 119 -7.61 -26.71 -5.46
N GLU A 120 -8.33 -25.60 -5.34
CA GLU A 120 -9.75 -25.54 -5.67
C GLU A 120 -10.02 -24.39 -6.65
N ILE A 121 -10.84 -24.66 -7.67
CA ILE A 121 -11.20 -23.71 -8.71
C ILE A 121 -12.72 -23.53 -8.73
N GLY A 122 -13.17 -22.28 -8.61
CA GLY A 122 -14.56 -21.88 -8.53
C GLY A 122 -15.30 -21.94 -9.86
N ASP A 123 -16.59 -21.63 -9.81
CA ASP A 123 -17.48 -21.64 -10.97
C ASP A 123 -17.09 -20.52 -11.96
N GLU A 124 -17.15 -20.83 -13.25
CA GLU A 124 -16.85 -19.86 -14.31
C GLU A 124 -15.48 -19.18 -14.19
N ALA A 125 -14.54 -19.79 -13.47
CA ALA A 125 -13.15 -19.36 -13.48
C ALA A 125 -12.47 -19.73 -14.81
N LEU A 126 -11.43 -18.99 -15.17
CA LEU A 126 -10.58 -19.28 -16.33
C LEU A 126 -9.14 -19.54 -15.86
N VAL A 127 -8.63 -20.76 -16.08
CA VAL A 127 -7.22 -21.09 -15.85
C VAL A 127 -6.63 -21.61 -17.14
N HIS A 128 -5.74 -20.83 -17.76
CA HIS A 128 -5.26 -21.10 -19.11
C HIS A 128 -3.75 -20.94 -19.25
N ARG A 129 -3.04 -22.01 -19.65
CA ARG A 129 -1.57 -22.04 -19.78
C ARG A 129 -0.85 -21.59 -18.51
N VAL A 130 -1.27 -22.09 -17.35
CA VAL A 130 -0.60 -21.81 -16.07
C VAL A 130 0.37 -22.94 -15.74
N GLY A 131 1.64 -22.58 -15.52
CA GLY A 131 2.72 -23.55 -15.31
C GLY A 131 2.45 -24.46 -14.11
N LEU A 132 2.07 -23.86 -12.98
CA LEU A 132 1.65 -24.58 -11.77
C LEU A 132 0.67 -23.75 -10.93
N VAL A 133 -0.49 -24.32 -10.62
CA VAL A 133 -1.39 -23.86 -9.56
C VAL A 133 -1.27 -24.88 -8.42
N SER A 134 -0.70 -24.49 -7.27
CA SER A 134 -0.43 -25.40 -6.16
C SER A 134 -0.79 -24.80 -4.81
N GLY A 135 -1.68 -25.41 -4.03
CA GLY A 135 -2.07 -24.80 -2.75
C GLY A 135 -2.73 -23.43 -2.94
N ALA A 136 -3.60 -23.32 -3.95
CA ALA A 136 -4.28 -22.08 -4.29
C ALA A 136 -5.80 -22.27 -4.33
N LEU A 137 -6.51 -21.19 -4.04
CA LEU A 137 -7.96 -21.05 -4.18
C LEU A 137 -8.20 -20.01 -5.27
N VAL A 138 -8.80 -20.42 -6.37
CA VAL A 138 -9.20 -19.52 -7.46
C VAL A 138 -10.72 -19.43 -7.40
N ALA A 139 -11.24 -18.29 -6.98
CA ALA A 139 -12.68 -18.08 -6.77
C ALA A 139 -13.45 -18.04 -8.09
N SER A 140 -14.78 -17.96 -7.99
CA SER A 140 -15.65 -17.88 -9.15
C SER A 140 -15.33 -16.65 -10.00
N HIS A 141 -15.48 -16.77 -11.33
CA HIS A 141 -15.19 -15.70 -12.30
C HIS A 141 -13.75 -15.15 -12.30
N ALA A 142 -12.85 -15.67 -11.46
CA ALA A 142 -11.45 -15.28 -11.46
C ALA A 142 -10.73 -15.83 -12.71
N THR A 143 -9.75 -15.07 -13.20
CA THR A 143 -9.00 -15.41 -14.41
C THR A 143 -7.50 -15.47 -14.15
N VAL A 144 -6.87 -16.56 -14.56
CA VAL A 144 -5.43 -16.80 -14.50
C VAL A 144 -4.93 -17.29 -15.85
N VAL A 145 -4.18 -16.47 -16.58
CA VAL A 145 -3.76 -16.76 -17.97
C VAL A 145 -2.26 -16.55 -18.14
N GLN A 146 -1.55 -17.53 -18.70
CA GLN A 146 -0.11 -17.39 -19.02
C GLN A 146 0.74 -16.96 -17.82
N THR A 147 0.44 -17.51 -16.65
CA THR A 147 1.16 -17.23 -15.41
C THR A 147 2.12 -18.36 -15.09
N ASP A 148 3.36 -18.05 -14.68
CA ASP A 148 4.36 -19.08 -14.37
C ASP A 148 3.89 -19.98 -13.22
N SER A 149 3.46 -19.40 -12.10
CA SER A 149 2.90 -20.18 -10.99
C SER A 149 2.07 -19.38 -9.99
N LEU A 150 1.04 -20.02 -9.43
CA LEU A 150 0.31 -19.62 -8.23
C LEU A 150 0.56 -20.66 -7.12
N CYS A 151 1.22 -20.28 -6.03
CA CYS A 151 1.69 -21.22 -5.01
C CYS A 151 1.35 -20.80 -3.58
N GLY A 152 0.57 -21.60 -2.85
CA GLY A 152 0.40 -21.44 -1.40
C GLY A 152 1.69 -21.59 -0.61
N GLY A 153 1.63 -21.17 0.65
CA GLY A 153 2.71 -21.27 1.64
C GLY A 153 2.45 -22.35 2.68
N THR A 154 3.40 -22.54 3.60
CA THR A 154 3.16 -23.36 4.81
C THR A 154 2.34 -22.62 5.86
N GLU A 155 2.55 -21.32 5.94
CA GLU A 155 1.86 -20.34 6.77
C GLU A 155 2.07 -18.99 6.08
N THR A 156 1.08 -18.12 6.13
CA THR A 156 1.15 -16.75 5.61
C THR A 156 0.19 -15.85 6.36
N PHE A 157 0.56 -14.58 6.44
CA PHE A 157 -0.28 -13.51 6.98
C PHE A 157 -0.65 -12.51 5.87
N TYR A 158 -0.33 -12.81 4.60
CA TYR A 158 -0.57 -11.93 3.47
C TYR A 158 0.02 -10.52 3.65
N GLY A 159 1.12 -10.40 4.41
CA GLY A 159 1.73 -9.11 4.74
C GLY A 159 1.00 -8.32 5.84
N CYS A 160 -0.02 -8.89 6.48
CA CYS A 160 -0.75 -8.28 7.60
C CYS A 160 0.00 -8.36 8.94
N ASP A 161 1.11 -9.10 9.02
CA ASP A 161 2.06 -9.10 10.14
C ASP A 161 3.06 -7.94 10.08
N LEU A 162 2.88 -7.02 9.13
CA LEU A 162 3.79 -5.91 8.89
C LEU A 162 3.88 -4.96 10.08
N ALA A 163 5.11 -4.58 10.42
CA ALA A 163 5.41 -3.56 11.40
C ALA A 163 6.43 -2.56 10.84
N LEU A 164 6.02 -1.30 10.75
CA LEU A 164 6.79 -0.23 10.12
C LEU A 164 7.63 0.54 11.14
N PRO A 165 8.76 1.12 10.74
CA PRO A 165 9.48 2.06 11.59
C PRO A 165 8.64 3.35 11.75
N PRO A 166 8.59 3.96 12.95
CA PRO A 166 7.85 5.21 13.19
C PRO A 166 8.59 6.44 12.63
N GLY A 167 9.14 6.34 11.42
CA GLY A 167 9.93 7.37 10.74
C GLY A 167 11.39 7.45 11.14
N VAL A 168 11.94 6.43 11.83
CA VAL A 168 13.38 6.31 12.15
C VAL A 168 13.87 4.93 11.66
N GLU A 169 14.93 4.90 10.85
CA GLU A 169 15.44 3.67 10.24
C GLU A 169 15.94 2.64 11.27
N ALA A 170 16.79 3.05 12.21
CA ALA A 170 17.33 2.18 13.25
C ALA A 170 16.44 2.14 14.51
N CYS A 171 15.12 1.97 14.34
CA CYS A 171 14.20 1.80 15.48
C CYS A 171 14.14 0.34 15.95
N ARG A 172 13.96 0.15 17.27
CA ARG A 172 13.70 -1.17 17.87
C ARG A 172 12.21 -1.46 17.97
N GLU A 173 11.47 -0.47 18.44
CA GLU A 173 10.01 -0.51 18.53
C GLU A 173 9.45 -0.12 17.17
N ARG A 174 8.61 -1.01 16.63
CA ARG A 174 7.98 -0.90 15.32
C ARG A 174 6.49 -0.69 15.51
N LEU A 175 5.88 0.09 14.65
CA LEU A 175 4.46 0.36 14.61
C LEU A 175 3.78 -0.73 13.78
N GLY A 176 3.06 -1.64 14.43
CA GLY A 176 2.22 -2.59 13.71
C GLY A 176 1.17 -1.88 12.87
N VAL A 177 0.89 -2.40 11.68
CA VAL A 177 -0.12 -1.88 10.75
C VAL A 177 -1.12 -2.98 10.38
N PHE A 178 -2.25 -2.58 9.81
CA PHE A 178 -3.29 -3.49 9.32
C PHE A 178 -3.77 -3.03 7.94
N ALA A 179 -4.41 -3.91 7.18
CA ALA A 179 -4.54 -3.71 5.74
C ALA A 179 -5.44 -2.52 5.35
N GLU A 180 -6.40 -2.18 6.20
CA GLU A 180 -7.36 -1.07 6.01
C GLU A 180 -6.91 0.26 6.67
N MET A 181 -5.69 0.33 7.20
CA MET A 181 -5.18 1.54 7.84
C MET A 181 -5.05 2.70 6.83
N ASN A 182 -5.74 3.81 7.08
CA ASN A 182 -5.66 5.01 6.25
C ASN A 182 -4.71 6.08 6.85
N SER A 183 -4.52 7.19 6.12
CA SER A 183 -3.56 8.23 6.52
C SER A 183 -4.03 9.01 7.75
N THR A 184 -5.34 9.23 7.90
CA THR A 184 -5.93 9.88 9.07
C THR A 184 -5.70 9.04 10.34
N MET A 185 -5.95 7.73 10.29
CA MET A 185 -5.70 6.80 11.39
C MET A 185 -4.23 6.79 11.78
N LEU A 186 -3.32 6.72 10.79
CA LEU A 186 -1.88 6.77 11.05
C LEU A 186 -1.48 8.09 11.74
N ALA A 187 -2.02 9.23 11.28
CA ALA A 187 -1.74 10.53 11.87
C ALA A 187 -2.22 10.61 13.33
N GLU A 188 -3.42 10.13 13.63
CA GLU A 188 -3.95 10.08 15.00
C GLU A 188 -3.16 9.08 15.87
N LEU A 189 -2.81 7.92 15.33
CA LEU A 189 -2.02 6.87 15.99
C LEU A 189 -0.65 7.38 16.44
N LEU A 190 0.08 8.09 15.57
CA LEU A 190 1.39 8.68 15.90
C LEU A 190 1.33 9.71 17.05
N VAL A 191 0.16 10.28 17.31
CA VAL A 191 -0.04 11.21 18.45
C VAL A 191 -0.35 10.45 19.74
N GLN A 192 -0.97 9.27 19.65
CA GLN A 192 -1.40 8.47 20.80
C GLN A 192 -0.42 7.37 21.20
N ILE A 193 0.57 7.03 20.37
CA ILE A 193 1.39 5.82 20.57
C ILE A 193 2.20 5.79 21.87
N ASP A 194 2.51 6.97 22.44
CA ASP A 194 3.21 7.08 23.72
C ASP A 194 2.28 6.88 24.94
N ASP A 195 0.96 6.82 24.74
CA ASP A 195 -0.03 6.49 25.77
C ASP A 195 -0.08 4.96 25.96
N GLU A 196 0.33 4.50 27.14
CA GLU A 196 0.50 3.08 27.44
C GLU A 196 -0.82 2.30 27.41
N ASP A 197 -1.91 2.88 27.94
CA ASP A 197 -3.22 2.23 27.97
C ASP A 197 -3.76 2.05 26.54
N PHE A 198 -3.68 3.12 25.72
CA PHE A 198 -4.06 3.04 24.31
C PHE A 198 -3.20 2.04 23.53
N ARG A 199 -1.88 2.04 23.75
CA ARG A 199 -0.95 1.14 23.05
C ARG A 199 -1.28 -0.33 23.33
N VAL A 200 -1.57 -0.69 24.57
CA VAL A 200 -1.97 -2.06 24.95
C VAL A 200 -3.26 -2.48 24.24
N ASP A 201 -4.27 -1.62 24.21
CA ASP A 201 -5.53 -1.91 23.52
C ASP A 201 -5.33 -2.04 22.00
N TYR A 202 -4.51 -1.17 21.41
CA TYR A 202 -4.17 -1.22 19.99
C TYR A 202 -3.38 -2.47 19.60
N GLU A 203 -2.36 -2.83 20.38
CA GLU A 203 -1.57 -4.06 20.19
C GLU A 203 -2.47 -5.30 20.29
N SER A 204 -3.42 -5.31 21.22
CA SER A 204 -4.39 -6.41 21.33
C SER A 204 -5.27 -6.56 20.08
N LEU A 205 -5.71 -5.45 19.48
CA LEU A 205 -6.47 -5.49 18.22
C LEU A 205 -5.61 -6.01 17.06
N LEU A 206 -4.35 -5.59 16.97
CA LEU A 206 -3.43 -6.06 15.94
C LEU A 206 -3.11 -7.56 16.09
N GLU A 207 -2.88 -8.04 17.30
CA GLU A 207 -2.67 -9.47 17.56
C GLU A 207 -3.86 -10.29 17.08
N GLN A 208 -5.09 -9.84 17.36
CA GLN A 208 -6.29 -10.49 16.86
C GLN A 208 -6.36 -10.45 15.33
N TYR A 209 -6.09 -9.30 14.70
CA TYR A 209 -6.08 -9.16 13.25
C TYR A 209 -5.08 -10.10 12.56
N VAL A 210 -3.86 -10.20 13.10
CA VAL A 210 -2.82 -11.10 12.57
C VAL A 210 -3.26 -12.56 12.68
N VAL A 211 -3.81 -12.97 13.83
CA VAL A 211 -4.32 -14.33 14.03
C VAL A 211 -5.44 -14.64 13.03
N GLU A 212 -6.38 -13.72 12.85
CA GLU A 212 -7.50 -13.89 11.90
C GLU A 212 -7.04 -13.86 10.43
N SER A 213 -5.96 -13.16 10.12
CA SER A 213 -5.34 -13.11 8.79
C SER A 213 -4.51 -14.36 8.42
N THR A 214 -4.31 -15.28 9.37
CA THR A 214 -3.44 -16.45 9.16
C THR A 214 -4.05 -17.40 8.13
N GLY A 215 -3.24 -17.83 7.16
CA GLY A 215 -3.65 -18.78 6.14
C GLY A 215 -2.50 -19.62 5.59
N THR A 216 -2.81 -20.40 4.56
CA THR A 216 -1.82 -21.25 3.85
C THR A 216 -1.95 -21.15 2.32
N TRP A 217 -3.03 -20.55 1.84
CA TRP A 217 -3.40 -20.54 0.44
C TRP A 217 -2.85 -19.30 -0.28
N THR A 218 -2.61 -19.41 -1.58
CA THR A 218 -2.73 -18.22 -2.44
C THR A 218 -4.18 -18.10 -2.87
N ILE A 219 -4.77 -16.92 -2.69
CA ILE A 219 -6.18 -16.70 -3.00
C ILE A 219 -6.25 -15.71 -4.15
N VAL A 220 -6.94 -16.11 -5.22
CA VAL A 220 -7.35 -15.23 -6.32
C VAL A 220 -8.85 -15.10 -6.23
N ASP A 221 -9.31 -13.96 -5.74
CA ASP A 221 -10.71 -13.73 -5.35
C ASP A 221 -11.61 -13.42 -6.57
N GLU A 222 -12.91 -13.29 -6.31
CA GLU A 222 -13.95 -13.19 -7.33
C GLU A 222 -13.66 -12.10 -8.36
N GLY A 223 -13.68 -12.49 -9.64
CA GLY A 223 -13.46 -11.58 -10.75
C GLY A 223 -12.03 -11.00 -10.86
N ALA A 224 -11.10 -11.38 -9.98
CA ALA A 224 -9.72 -10.95 -10.09
C ALA A 224 -9.05 -11.53 -11.34
N VAL A 225 -8.18 -10.75 -11.96
CA VAL A 225 -7.49 -11.11 -13.20
C VAL A 225 -5.99 -11.11 -12.98
N VAL A 226 -5.36 -12.26 -13.21
CA VAL A 226 -3.91 -12.43 -13.26
C VAL A 226 -3.54 -12.91 -14.65
N HIS A 227 -2.77 -12.13 -15.42
CA HIS A 227 -2.27 -12.62 -16.69
C HIS A 227 -0.85 -12.19 -17.03
N ASP A 228 -0.20 -13.00 -17.87
CA ASP A 228 1.18 -12.82 -18.34
C ASP A 228 2.18 -12.58 -17.20
N SER A 229 1.93 -13.16 -16.02
CA SER A 229 2.66 -12.86 -14.79
C SER A 229 3.65 -13.98 -14.43
N GLY A 230 4.66 -13.65 -13.63
CA GLY A 230 5.62 -14.59 -13.07
C GLY A 230 5.03 -15.37 -11.91
N ARG A 231 5.60 -15.20 -10.71
CA ARG A 231 5.24 -16.01 -9.54
C ARG A 231 4.34 -15.24 -8.58
N ILE A 232 3.22 -15.84 -8.19
CA ILE A 232 2.40 -15.36 -7.08
C ILE A 232 2.45 -16.40 -5.97
N VAL A 233 2.85 -15.98 -4.77
CA VAL A 233 3.12 -16.88 -3.65
C VAL A 233 2.47 -16.36 -2.38
N ALA A 234 1.68 -17.22 -1.73
CA ALA A 234 1.09 -16.97 -0.42
C ALA A 234 0.47 -15.56 -0.30
N SER A 235 -0.31 -15.15 -1.29
CA SER A 235 -0.83 -13.79 -1.42
C SER A 235 -2.35 -13.79 -1.61
N TYR A 236 -2.99 -12.73 -1.14
CA TYR A 236 -4.40 -12.47 -1.36
C TYR A 236 -4.52 -11.45 -2.49
N ILE A 237 -5.14 -11.88 -3.60
CA ILE A 237 -5.46 -11.05 -4.75
C ILE A 237 -6.96 -10.80 -4.69
N GLY A 238 -7.35 -9.64 -4.17
CA GLY A 238 -8.72 -9.27 -3.87
C GLY A 238 -9.60 -9.10 -5.10
N ARG A 239 -10.89 -8.92 -4.86
CA ARG A 239 -11.94 -8.90 -5.89
C ARG A 239 -11.64 -7.88 -6.98
N ALA A 240 -11.84 -8.29 -8.23
CA ALA A 240 -11.60 -7.45 -9.41
C ALA A 240 -10.18 -6.83 -9.52
N ALA A 241 -9.20 -7.27 -8.73
CA ALA A 241 -7.82 -6.82 -8.85
C ALA A 241 -7.22 -7.24 -10.20
N ALA A 242 -6.33 -6.43 -10.75
CA ALA A 242 -5.72 -6.67 -12.05
C ALA A 242 -4.18 -6.75 -11.93
N LEU A 243 -3.65 -7.96 -12.06
CA LEU A 243 -2.22 -8.27 -12.09
C LEU A 243 -1.80 -8.62 -13.52
N ARG A 244 -0.97 -7.78 -14.15
CA ARG A 244 -0.63 -7.90 -15.58
C ARG A 244 0.87 -7.79 -15.83
N GLY A 245 1.52 -8.87 -16.28
CA GLY A 245 2.97 -8.78 -16.52
C GLY A 245 3.78 -8.62 -15.23
N VAL A 246 3.25 -9.02 -14.08
CA VAL A 246 3.91 -8.83 -12.78
C VAL A 246 5.05 -9.83 -12.63
N THR A 247 6.20 -9.41 -12.11
CA THR A 247 7.35 -10.31 -11.95
C THR A 247 7.13 -11.26 -10.77
N ILE A 248 6.76 -10.71 -9.62
CA ILE A 248 6.51 -11.47 -8.39
C ILE A 248 5.56 -10.72 -7.46
N VAL A 249 4.66 -11.47 -6.83
CA VAL A 249 3.85 -11.04 -5.67
C VAL A 249 3.98 -12.11 -4.60
N GLU A 250 4.49 -11.74 -3.44
CA GLU A 250 4.81 -12.70 -2.36
C GLU A 250 4.38 -12.18 -1.00
N ASN A 251 3.71 -13.03 -0.21
CA ASN A 251 3.23 -12.71 1.15
C ASN A 251 2.57 -11.32 1.21
N SER A 252 1.62 -11.04 0.31
CA SER A 252 1.07 -9.69 0.15
C SER A 252 -0.46 -9.70 0.06
N CYS A 253 -1.06 -8.60 0.47
CA CYS A 253 -2.50 -8.37 0.47
C CYS A 253 -2.80 -7.26 -0.53
N VAL A 254 -3.48 -7.62 -1.61
CA VAL A 254 -3.94 -6.69 -2.65
C VAL A 254 -5.44 -6.53 -2.48
N ILE A 255 -5.84 -5.49 -1.79
CA ILE A 255 -7.23 -5.13 -1.51
C ILE A 255 -7.81 -4.42 -2.73
N SER A 256 -9.01 -4.79 -3.15
CA SER A 256 -9.61 -4.34 -4.40
C SER A 256 -11.11 -4.64 -4.44
N ASP A 257 -11.85 -3.80 -5.16
CA ASP A 257 -13.27 -3.99 -5.45
C ASP A 257 -13.60 -3.58 -6.90
N GLU A 258 -14.81 -3.86 -7.38
CA GLU A 258 -15.23 -3.57 -8.76
C GLU A 258 -15.29 -2.06 -9.08
N GLU A 259 -15.51 -1.22 -8.08
CA GLU A 259 -15.59 0.24 -8.22
C GLU A 259 -14.22 0.91 -8.10
N GLN A 260 -13.26 0.25 -7.45
CA GLN A 260 -11.91 0.73 -7.14
C GLN A 260 -10.85 -0.36 -7.41
N PRO A 261 -10.75 -0.86 -8.65
CA PRO A 261 -9.85 -1.97 -8.96
C PRO A 261 -8.39 -1.57 -8.72
N THR A 262 -7.65 -2.44 -8.03
CA THR A 262 -6.22 -2.27 -7.75
C THR A 262 -5.36 -2.91 -8.84
N TRP A 263 -4.29 -2.23 -9.25
CA TRP A 263 -3.49 -2.61 -10.42
C TRP A 263 -2.03 -2.86 -10.05
N ILE A 264 -1.50 -4.02 -10.43
CA ILE A 264 -0.06 -4.30 -10.38
C ILE A 264 0.36 -4.75 -11.77
N SER A 265 1.35 -4.09 -12.37
CA SER A 265 1.66 -4.31 -13.78
C SER A 265 3.10 -4.08 -14.17
N ASP A 266 3.42 -4.37 -15.45
CA ASP A 266 4.63 -3.92 -16.14
C ASP A 266 5.92 -4.24 -15.39
N ALA A 267 6.09 -5.53 -15.05
CA ALA A 267 7.24 -6.10 -14.36
C ALA A 267 7.47 -5.58 -12.94
N ALA A 268 6.44 -5.04 -12.27
CA ALA A 268 6.50 -4.70 -10.85
C ALA A 268 6.80 -5.91 -9.95
N CYS A 269 7.35 -5.64 -8.76
CA CYS A 269 7.61 -6.61 -7.71
C CYS A 269 6.96 -6.15 -6.40
N LEU A 270 6.25 -7.07 -5.71
CA LEU A 270 5.59 -6.83 -4.44
C LEU A 270 5.96 -7.93 -3.43
N HIS A 271 6.48 -7.54 -2.26
CA HIS A 271 6.88 -8.47 -1.20
C HIS A 271 6.40 -8.00 0.17
N GLY A 272 5.77 -8.87 0.96
CA GLY A 272 5.47 -8.59 2.37
C GLY A 272 4.62 -7.32 2.57
N SER A 273 3.76 -6.97 1.62
CA SER A 273 3.20 -5.63 1.51
C SER A 273 1.69 -5.62 1.35
N ILE A 274 1.09 -4.50 1.70
CA ILE A 274 -0.34 -4.22 1.56
C ILE A 274 -0.53 -3.17 0.47
N VAL A 275 -1.50 -3.41 -0.42
CA VAL A 275 -1.89 -2.46 -1.48
C VAL A 275 -3.40 -2.25 -1.39
N GLN A 276 -3.81 -1.00 -1.19
CA GLN A 276 -5.21 -0.62 -0.98
C GLN A 276 -5.91 -0.22 -2.29
N TRP A 277 -7.24 -0.13 -2.20
CA TRP A 277 -8.16 0.13 -3.31
C TRP A 277 -7.70 1.20 -4.30
N GLY A 278 -7.81 0.91 -5.60
CA GLY A 278 -7.49 1.83 -6.68
C GLY A 278 -6.01 2.17 -6.82
N ALA A 279 -5.12 1.64 -5.96
CA ALA A 279 -3.69 1.89 -6.08
C ALA A 279 -3.08 1.20 -7.30
N SER A 280 -1.96 1.73 -7.78
CA SER A 280 -1.23 1.21 -8.93
C SER A 280 0.25 1.06 -8.64
N ILE A 281 0.80 -0.12 -8.93
CA ILE A 281 2.24 -0.40 -8.91
C ILE A 281 2.64 -0.88 -10.30
N THR A 282 3.49 -0.11 -10.99
CA THR A 282 3.77 -0.34 -12.40
C THR A 282 5.21 0.00 -12.79
N THR A 283 5.56 -0.25 -14.06
CA THR A 283 6.80 0.15 -14.72
C THR A 283 8.05 -0.15 -13.88
N GLN A 284 8.18 -1.43 -13.52
CA GLN A 284 9.30 -2.00 -12.75
C GLN A 284 9.48 -1.38 -11.35
N ALA A 285 8.43 -0.82 -10.76
CA ALA A 285 8.44 -0.44 -9.36
C ALA A 285 8.63 -1.67 -8.44
N ILE A 286 9.36 -1.46 -7.34
CA ILE A 286 9.60 -2.47 -6.30
C ILE A 286 9.03 -1.95 -5.00
N VAL A 287 8.11 -2.72 -4.41
CA VAL A 287 7.50 -2.43 -3.11
C VAL A 287 7.77 -3.60 -2.18
N GLN A 288 8.36 -3.30 -1.03
CA GLN A 288 8.73 -4.30 -0.04
C GLN A 288 8.38 -3.83 1.37
N ASP A 289 7.78 -4.71 2.17
CA ASP A 289 7.46 -4.48 3.59
C ASP A 289 6.76 -3.13 3.81
N SER A 290 5.76 -2.80 2.98
CA SER A 290 5.18 -1.45 2.91
C SER A 290 3.66 -1.47 2.74
N VAL A 291 3.03 -0.35 3.09
CA VAL A 291 1.62 -0.09 2.82
C VAL A 291 1.51 0.96 1.72
N ILE A 292 0.81 0.62 0.64
CA ILE A 292 0.48 1.53 -0.46
C ILE A 292 -1.01 1.86 -0.36
N GLY A 293 -1.30 3.11 -0.02
CA GLY A 293 -2.64 3.58 0.30
C GLY A 293 -3.53 3.81 -0.93
N GLU A 294 -4.83 4.03 -0.67
CA GLU A 294 -5.85 4.19 -1.70
C GLU A 294 -5.44 5.16 -2.83
N TYR A 295 -5.61 4.72 -4.08
CA TYR A 295 -5.27 5.50 -5.28
C TYR A 295 -3.84 6.05 -5.31
N ALA A 296 -2.92 5.50 -4.51
CA ALA A 296 -1.50 5.83 -4.65
C ALA A 296 -0.91 5.19 -5.90
N THR A 297 0.01 5.89 -6.57
CA THR A 297 0.70 5.41 -7.77
C THR A 297 2.19 5.29 -7.51
N ILE A 298 2.73 4.09 -7.67
CA ILE A 298 4.16 3.77 -7.57
C ILE A 298 4.64 3.29 -8.95
N GLU A 299 5.55 4.03 -9.56
CA GLU A 299 5.91 3.81 -10.97
C GLU A 299 7.37 4.15 -11.29
N HIS A 300 7.76 3.88 -12.53
CA HIS A 300 9.01 4.26 -13.17
C HIS A 300 10.24 3.85 -12.34
N ASN A 301 10.34 2.58 -11.94
CA ASN A 301 11.42 2.04 -11.12
C ASN A 301 11.52 2.67 -9.71
N ALA A 302 10.44 3.24 -9.17
CA ALA A 302 10.41 3.65 -7.78
C ALA A 302 10.67 2.45 -6.85
N LEU A 303 11.38 2.69 -5.75
CA LEU A 303 11.68 1.71 -4.71
C LEU A 303 11.06 2.17 -3.40
N ILE A 304 10.13 1.38 -2.86
CA ILE A 304 9.46 1.65 -1.58
C ILE A 304 9.80 0.51 -0.62
N ARG A 305 10.32 0.85 0.56
CA ARG A 305 10.74 -0.12 1.59
C ARG A 305 10.35 0.32 2.98
N GLU A 306 9.81 -0.59 3.78
CA GLU A 306 9.51 -0.34 5.20
C GLU A 306 8.74 0.99 5.40
N SER A 307 7.77 1.27 4.52
CA SER A 307 7.15 2.60 4.46
C SER A 307 5.63 2.54 4.34
N PHE A 308 4.98 3.59 4.83
CA PHE A 308 3.59 3.88 4.56
C PHE A 308 3.51 5.00 3.51
N VAL A 309 2.82 4.76 2.41
CA VAL A 309 2.58 5.74 1.35
C VAL A 309 1.08 6.00 1.28
N GLY A 310 0.65 7.16 1.80
CA GLY A 310 -0.76 7.46 1.99
C GLY A 310 -1.56 7.70 0.71
N ALA A 311 -2.86 7.92 0.89
CA ALA A 311 -3.81 8.00 -0.20
C ALA A 311 -3.47 9.09 -1.24
N ASN A 312 -3.68 8.78 -2.52
CA ASN A 312 -3.43 9.68 -3.66
C ASN A 312 -1.98 10.17 -3.77
N CYS A 313 -1.01 9.49 -3.15
CA CYS A 313 0.40 9.76 -3.38
C CYS A 313 0.83 9.37 -4.79
N HIS A 314 1.86 10.02 -5.33
CA HIS A 314 2.42 9.65 -6.63
C HIS A 314 3.94 9.67 -6.54
N ILE A 315 4.54 8.48 -6.50
CA ILE A 315 5.97 8.27 -6.38
C ILE A 315 6.50 7.58 -7.65
N GLY A 316 7.31 8.30 -8.41
CA GLY A 316 7.96 7.86 -9.63
C GLY A 316 9.48 8.04 -9.56
N GLN A 317 10.26 7.02 -9.91
CA GLN A 317 11.74 7.05 -9.91
C GLN A 317 12.42 7.32 -8.55
N GLY A 318 11.68 7.54 -7.47
CA GLY A 318 12.21 7.84 -6.15
C GLY A 318 12.51 6.61 -5.30
N GLU A 319 13.40 6.76 -4.32
CA GLU A 319 13.63 5.79 -3.25
C GLU A 319 13.01 6.31 -1.96
N VAL A 320 12.08 5.54 -1.38
CA VAL A 320 11.40 5.84 -0.12
C VAL A 320 11.64 4.68 0.85
N THR A 321 12.34 4.95 1.94
CA THR A 321 12.70 3.95 2.95
C THR A 321 12.36 4.42 4.35
N ALA A 322 11.83 3.53 5.20
CA ALA A 322 11.56 3.80 6.61
C ALA A 322 10.74 5.09 6.85
N SER A 323 9.74 5.36 6.00
CA SER A 323 9.06 6.65 5.95
C SER A 323 7.54 6.50 6.05
N LEU A 324 6.90 7.47 6.71
CA LEU A 324 5.45 7.55 6.89
C LEU A 324 4.95 8.78 6.15
N LEU A 325 4.60 8.59 4.87
CA LEU A 325 4.13 9.66 3.99
C LEU A 325 2.61 9.72 4.04
N GLY A 326 2.07 10.86 4.47
CA GLY A 326 0.65 11.15 4.44
C GLY A 326 0.11 11.32 3.02
N PRO A 327 -1.16 11.71 2.87
CA PRO A 327 -1.84 11.69 1.59
C PRO A 327 -1.25 12.73 0.63
N CYS A 328 -1.39 12.52 -0.67
CA CYS A 328 -1.05 13.48 -1.71
C CYS A 328 0.42 13.97 -1.72
N VAL A 329 1.37 13.17 -1.21
CA VAL A 329 2.80 13.43 -1.40
C VAL A 329 3.19 13.02 -2.83
N ALA A 330 3.90 13.92 -3.52
CA ALA A 330 4.34 13.68 -4.90
C ALA A 330 5.87 13.73 -5.02
N ALA A 331 6.42 12.77 -5.76
CA ALA A 331 7.82 12.71 -6.15
C ALA A 331 7.91 12.05 -7.54
N HIS A 332 7.94 12.82 -8.63
CA HIS A 332 7.87 12.25 -10.01
C HIS A 332 9.22 11.91 -10.64
N HIS A 333 10.31 12.27 -9.98
CA HIS A 333 11.68 12.14 -10.48
C HIS A 333 12.55 11.52 -9.40
N GLN A 334 13.76 11.10 -9.78
CA GLN A 334 14.74 10.59 -8.84
C GLN A 334 14.92 11.53 -7.64
N SER A 335 14.63 11.01 -6.46
CA SER A 335 14.76 11.67 -5.16
C SER A 335 14.97 10.59 -4.09
N LEU A 336 15.56 10.98 -2.97
CA LEU A 336 15.78 10.09 -1.83
C LEU A 336 14.95 10.57 -0.64
N VAL A 337 14.17 9.68 -0.04
CA VAL A 337 13.33 9.94 1.13
C VAL A 337 13.58 8.84 2.15
N ILE A 338 14.22 9.18 3.26
CA ILE A 338 14.55 8.20 4.31
C ILE A 338 14.15 8.78 5.67
N ALA A 339 13.61 7.94 6.56
CA ALA A 339 13.31 8.31 7.95
C ALA A 339 12.53 9.65 8.04
N THR A 340 11.44 9.70 7.28
CA THR A 340 10.59 10.88 7.12
C THR A 340 9.20 10.60 7.68
N THR A 341 8.80 11.34 8.72
CA THR A 341 7.44 11.32 9.28
C THR A 341 6.67 12.53 8.74
N TRP A 342 5.69 12.28 7.87
CA TRP A 342 4.91 13.32 7.18
C TRP A 342 3.40 12.99 7.11
N PRO A 343 2.73 12.74 8.25
CA PRO A 343 1.35 12.24 8.27
C PRO A 343 0.33 13.18 7.61
N THR A 344 0.58 14.49 7.63
CA THR A 344 -0.31 15.49 7.00
C THR A 344 -0.13 15.59 5.48
N GLY A 345 0.97 15.06 4.94
CA GLY A 345 1.22 14.96 3.50
C GLY A 345 1.11 16.28 2.72
N ARG A 346 0.47 16.21 1.55
CA ARG A 346 0.25 17.29 0.56
C ARG A 346 1.54 17.90 0.00
N GLY A 347 2.62 17.17 0.17
CA GLY A 347 3.97 17.57 -0.12
C GLY A 347 4.42 17.40 -1.55
N ASN A 348 5.52 18.05 -1.89
CA ASN A 348 6.19 17.77 -3.16
C ASN A 348 7.71 17.67 -2.97
N ILE A 349 8.30 16.67 -3.60
CA ILE A 349 9.72 16.34 -3.55
C ILE A 349 10.26 16.46 -4.97
N ALA A 350 11.05 17.50 -5.21
CA ALA A 350 11.59 17.76 -6.53
C ALA A 350 12.79 16.85 -6.85
N SER A 351 13.13 16.74 -8.13
CA SER A 351 14.27 15.96 -8.60
C SER A 351 15.56 16.28 -7.86
N GLY A 352 16.30 15.25 -7.48
CA GLY A 352 17.57 15.31 -6.77
C GLY A 352 17.46 15.72 -5.30
N ALA A 353 16.25 15.99 -4.78
CA ALA A 353 16.07 16.26 -3.37
C ALA A 353 16.45 15.01 -2.54
N GLN A 354 17.24 15.23 -1.49
CA GLN A 354 17.66 14.24 -0.51
C GLN A 354 17.04 14.59 0.83
N VAL A 355 15.84 14.06 1.05
CA VAL A 355 15.07 14.21 2.29
C VAL A 355 15.52 13.10 3.24
N GLY A 356 16.52 13.40 4.05
CA GLY A 356 17.02 12.45 5.05
C GLY A 356 18.34 11.80 4.72
N SER A 357 19.39 12.62 4.69
CA SER A 357 20.76 12.12 4.68
C SER A 357 21.14 11.59 6.07
N ASN A 358 20.62 10.42 6.45
CA ASN A 358 20.84 9.78 7.76
C ASN A 358 22.16 8.96 7.83
N HIS A 359 22.76 8.61 6.70
CA HIS A 359 24.06 7.93 6.59
C HIS A 359 25.26 8.88 6.81
N THR A 360 25.33 9.50 7.99
CA THR A 360 26.36 10.50 8.35
C THR A 360 27.63 9.90 8.97
N GLY A 361 27.78 8.57 8.94
CA GLY A 361 28.79 7.84 9.72
C GLY A 361 28.47 7.74 11.23
N ARG A 362 27.26 8.15 11.64
CA ARG A 362 26.69 7.98 12.99
C ARG A 362 25.57 6.92 12.96
N ALA A 363 24.99 6.60 14.12
CA ALA A 363 23.80 5.76 14.18
C ALA A 363 22.67 6.37 13.33
N ALA A 364 21.91 5.53 12.63
CA ALA A 364 20.78 5.95 11.79
C ALA A 364 19.50 6.11 12.63
N ASP A 365 19.62 6.82 13.77
CA ASP A 365 18.58 7.01 14.78
C ASP A 365 17.91 8.40 14.70
N GLN A 366 18.11 9.11 13.59
CA GLN A 366 17.63 10.47 13.37
C GLN A 366 16.63 10.52 12.22
N ALA A 367 15.72 11.49 12.27
CA ALA A 367 14.61 11.64 11.34
C ALA A 367 14.28 13.11 11.04
N ILE A 368 13.40 13.32 10.07
CA ILE A 368 12.64 14.57 9.90
C ILE A 368 11.17 14.36 10.22
N ARG A 369 10.60 15.34 10.92
CA ARG A 369 9.16 15.52 11.05
C ARG A 369 8.71 16.67 10.15
N CYS A 370 7.82 16.38 9.22
CA CYS A 370 7.39 17.32 8.19
C CYS A 370 6.05 17.98 8.57
N GLY A 371 5.95 19.27 8.28
CA GLY A 371 4.67 19.99 8.25
C GLY A 371 3.92 19.72 6.95
N GLU A 372 2.62 19.96 6.96
CA GLU A 372 1.77 19.82 5.77
C GLU A 372 2.33 20.62 4.59
N GLY A 373 2.28 20.09 3.37
CA GLY A 373 2.50 20.89 2.17
C GLY A 373 3.91 21.42 1.95
N LEU A 374 4.92 20.92 2.68
CA LEU A 374 6.32 21.24 2.42
C LEU A 374 6.72 20.95 0.97
N PHE A 375 7.57 21.81 0.43
CA PHE A 375 8.17 21.64 -0.88
C PHE A 375 9.69 21.50 -0.74
N PHE A 376 10.22 20.33 -1.07
CA PHE A 376 11.66 20.07 -1.13
C PHE A 376 12.17 20.43 -2.52
N GLY A 377 12.88 21.56 -2.64
CA GLY A 377 13.38 22.08 -3.90
C GLY A 377 14.40 21.18 -4.60
N LEU A 378 14.60 21.42 -5.90
CA LEU A 378 15.50 20.65 -6.75
C LEU A 378 16.90 20.55 -6.13
N GLY A 379 17.42 19.33 -5.97
CA GLY A 379 18.76 19.12 -5.41
C GLY A 379 18.94 19.59 -3.96
N SER A 380 17.87 19.86 -3.21
CA SER A 380 17.98 20.21 -1.79
C SER A 380 18.45 19.02 -0.95
N LEU A 381 19.16 19.28 0.14
CA LEU A 381 19.65 18.26 1.06
C LEU A 381 19.22 18.58 2.47
N VAL A 382 18.53 17.64 3.11
CA VAL A 382 18.03 17.81 4.48
C VAL A 382 18.85 16.95 5.43
N LYS A 383 19.53 17.61 6.37
CA LYS A 383 20.27 16.92 7.45
C LYS A 383 19.40 16.74 8.68
N PHE A 384 19.63 15.63 9.38
CA PHE A 384 18.88 15.25 10.56
C PHE A 384 19.62 15.56 11.88
N PRO A 385 18.89 15.70 12.99
CA PRO A 385 17.42 15.74 13.10
C PRO A 385 16.81 17.06 12.58
N ALA A 386 15.61 16.99 12.02
CA ALA A 386 14.86 18.17 11.58
C ALA A 386 13.39 18.12 12.03
N ASP A 387 12.84 19.28 12.40
CA ASP A 387 11.42 19.40 12.75
C ASP A 387 10.80 20.64 12.09
N PHE A 388 9.99 20.40 11.06
CA PHE A 388 9.27 21.41 10.30
C PHE A 388 7.76 21.29 10.48
N THR A 389 7.30 20.57 11.51
CA THR A 389 5.86 20.37 11.79
C THR A 389 5.10 21.69 11.97
N ALA A 390 5.77 22.72 12.50
CA ALA A 390 5.24 24.07 12.68
C ALA A 390 5.54 25.03 11.50
N ALA A 391 6.01 24.52 10.37
CA ALA A 391 6.30 25.30 9.16
C ALA A 391 5.54 24.78 7.92
N PRO A 392 4.22 24.52 7.98
CA PRO A 392 3.47 24.01 6.85
C PRO A 392 3.55 24.95 5.65
N HIS A 393 3.44 24.38 4.46
CA HIS A 393 3.49 25.03 3.15
C HIS A 393 4.77 25.84 2.90
N SER A 394 5.86 25.53 3.61
CA SER A 394 7.16 26.15 3.40
C SER A 394 7.92 25.50 2.25
N VAL A 395 8.78 26.29 1.62
CA VAL A 395 9.60 25.90 0.47
C VAL A 395 11.05 25.87 0.90
N ILE A 396 11.71 24.74 0.72
CA ILE A 396 13.17 24.65 0.73
C ILE A 396 13.64 24.94 -0.69
N ALA A 397 14.45 25.99 -0.86
CA ALA A 397 14.85 26.42 -2.20
C ALA A 397 15.76 25.37 -2.88
N ALA A 398 15.88 25.48 -4.20
CA ALA A 398 16.73 24.59 -4.98
C ALA A 398 18.21 24.68 -4.53
N GLY A 399 18.87 23.53 -4.43
CA GLY A 399 20.28 23.41 -4.03
C GLY A 399 20.56 23.74 -2.56
N VAL A 400 19.53 24.03 -1.76
CA VAL A 400 19.72 24.37 -0.34
C VAL A 400 20.04 23.13 0.47
N THR A 401 21.10 23.21 1.27
CA THR A 401 21.37 22.25 2.34
C THR A 401 20.83 22.82 3.65
N THR A 402 19.99 22.06 4.36
CA THR A 402 19.58 22.39 5.72
C THR A 402 20.51 21.72 6.73
N LEU A 403 20.85 22.44 7.79
CA LEU A 403 21.43 21.85 9.00
C LEU A 403 20.35 21.21 9.86
N PRO A 404 20.73 20.37 10.85
CA PRO A 404 19.80 19.92 11.88
C PRO A 404 19.15 21.14 12.56
N GLN A 405 17.84 21.29 12.42
CA GLN A 405 17.14 22.50 12.87
C GLN A 405 15.64 22.29 13.01
N ARG A 406 15.02 23.21 13.75
CA ARG A 406 13.56 23.34 13.86
C ARG A 406 13.13 24.64 13.17
N VAL A 407 12.09 24.57 12.34
CA VAL A 407 11.48 25.75 11.69
C VAL A 407 10.02 25.82 12.09
N GLU A 408 9.59 26.99 12.57
CA GLU A 408 8.25 27.20 13.15
C GLU A 408 7.52 28.39 12.52
N PHE A 409 7.86 28.71 11.28
CA PHE A 409 7.29 29.80 10.52
C PHE A 409 6.55 29.21 9.31
N PRO A 410 5.21 29.18 9.30
CA PRO A 410 4.42 28.72 8.16
C PRO A 410 4.68 29.53 6.89
N PHE A 411 4.49 28.90 5.73
CA PHE A 411 4.58 29.53 4.41
C PHE A 411 5.94 30.20 4.14
N SER A 412 7.01 29.69 4.74
CA SER A 412 8.33 30.30 4.65
C SER A 412 9.07 29.90 3.39
N LEU A 413 10.03 30.72 2.98
CA LEU A 413 11.13 30.29 2.12
C LEU A 413 12.36 30.01 2.99
N ILE A 414 12.93 28.82 2.85
CA ILE A 414 14.17 28.39 3.51
C ILE A 414 15.27 28.41 2.44
N ASN A 415 16.27 29.27 2.63
CA ASN A 415 17.29 29.54 1.63
C ASN A 415 18.72 29.49 2.20
N THR A 416 19.72 29.51 1.31
CA THR A 416 21.07 29.86 1.71
C THR A 416 21.11 31.33 2.14
N PRO A 417 21.93 31.68 3.15
CA PRO A 417 22.00 33.04 3.64
C PRO A 417 22.49 34.02 2.55
N SER A 418 21.73 35.08 2.32
CA SER A 418 22.08 36.18 1.42
C SER A 418 23.17 37.08 2.00
N GLU A 419 23.24 37.17 3.33
CA GLU A 419 24.26 37.89 4.07
C GLU A 419 24.85 37.01 5.19
N VAL A 420 26.14 37.17 5.47
CA VAL A 420 26.83 36.49 6.57
C VAL A 420 27.05 37.48 7.70
N PHE A 421 26.44 37.23 8.84
CA PHE A 421 26.57 38.08 10.02
C PHE A 421 27.72 37.61 10.93
N ALA A 422 28.41 38.57 11.54
CA ALA A 422 29.45 38.28 12.53
C ALA A 422 28.84 37.54 13.73
N ASN A 423 29.52 36.48 14.19
CA ASN A 423 29.08 35.58 15.26
C ASN A 423 27.92 34.62 14.93
N THR A 424 27.51 34.54 13.65
CA THR A 424 26.54 33.55 13.16
C THR A 424 27.23 32.57 12.23
N SER A 425 26.88 31.28 12.33
CA SER A 425 27.42 30.29 11.40
C SER A 425 26.90 30.57 9.98
N PRO A 426 27.77 30.66 8.95
CA PRO A 426 27.33 30.84 7.57
C PRO A 426 26.59 29.62 7.00
N ALA A 427 26.53 28.53 7.76
CA ALA A 427 25.80 27.32 7.38
C ALA A 427 24.34 27.32 7.87
N LEU A 428 23.92 28.31 8.69
CA LEU A 428 22.51 28.46 9.05
C LEU A 428 21.71 28.98 7.85
N ASN A 429 20.50 28.45 7.69
CA ASN A 429 19.61 28.86 6.63
C ASN A 429 18.97 30.21 6.93
N GLU A 430 18.78 31.01 5.88
CA GLU A 430 17.92 32.20 5.96
C GLU A 430 16.47 31.78 5.80
N ILE A 431 15.63 32.24 6.72
CA ILE A 431 14.19 31.98 6.72
C ILE A 431 13.49 33.28 6.39
N SER A 432 12.68 33.29 5.34
CA SER A 432 11.76 34.38 5.01
C SER A 432 10.33 33.96 5.36
N PRO A 433 9.80 34.33 6.54
CA PRO A 433 8.43 33.99 6.94
C PRO A 433 7.39 34.53 5.97
N ALA A 434 6.30 33.78 5.77
CA ALA A 434 5.18 34.16 4.89
C ALA A 434 5.57 34.51 3.43
N TRP A 435 6.76 34.07 2.97
CA TRP A 435 7.20 34.31 1.60
C TRP A 435 6.23 33.70 0.57
N VAL A 436 5.74 32.48 0.80
CA VAL A 436 4.81 31.81 -0.11
C VAL A 436 3.47 32.56 -0.16
N LEU A 437 2.99 33.11 0.95
CA LEU A 437 1.77 33.92 0.98
C LEU A 437 1.92 35.23 0.18
N SER A 438 3.09 35.88 0.31
CA SER A 438 3.35 37.17 -0.33
C SER A 438 3.70 37.06 -1.82
N HIS A 439 4.34 35.96 -2.24
CA HIS A 439 4.87 35.82 -3.60
C HIS A 439 4.17 34.74 -4.44
N SER A 440 3.45 33.81 -3.81
CA SER A 440 2.92 32.62 -4.49
C SER A 440 1.58 32.14 -3.91
N LEU A 441 0.67 33.04 -3.50
CA LEU A 441 -0.67 32.65 -3.03
C LEU A 441 -1.46 31.83 -4.07
N TYR A 442 -1.19 32.07 -5.36
CA TYR A 442 -1.74 31.27 -6.45
C TYR A 442 -1.35 29.79 -6.36
N GLN A 443 -0.09 29.48 -6.00
CA GLN A 443 0.39 28.10 -5.86
C GLN A 443 -0.39 27.35 -4.77
N ILE A 444 -0.66 28.00 -3.64
CA ILE A 444 -1.45 27.43 -2.54
C ILE A 444 -2.85 27.03 -3.05
N ARG A 445 -3.57 27.99 -3.65
CA ARG A 445 -4.93 27.72 -4.16
C ARG A 445 -4.96 26.67 -5.26
N ARG A 446 -3.97 26.68 -6.15
CA ARG A 446 -3.84 25.69 -7.22
C ARG A 446 -3.59 24.29 -6.66
N ASN A 447 -2.79 24.17 -5.61
CA ASN A 447 -2.53 22.89 -4.96
C ASN A 447 -3.78 22.36 -4.26
N ASP A 448 -4.50 23.19 -3.49
CA ASP A 448 -5.78 22.78 -2.89
C ASP A 448 -6.75 22.23 -3.95
N GLU A 449 -6.93 22.97 -5.04
CA GLU A 449 -7.81 22.57 -6.13
C GLU A 449 -7.33 21.29 -6.83
N LYS A 450 -6.03 21.17 -7.08
CA LYS A 450 -5.43 19.95 -7.64
C LYS A 450 -5.74 18.75 -6.75
N HIS A 451 -5.54 18.86 -5.44
CA HIS A 451 -5.79 17.75 -4.52
C HIS A 451 -7.27 17.37 -4.49
N ARG A 452 -8.20 18.34 -4.44
CA ARG A 452 -9.64 18.06 -4.54
C ARG A 452 -10.03 17.35 -5.83
N GLN A 453 -9.46 17.77 -6.97
CA GLN A 453 -9.77 17.18 -8.28
C GLN A 453 -9.21 15.76 -8.45
N GLN A 454 -8.09 15.45 -7.78
CA GLN A 454 -7.42 14.15 -7.88
C GLN A 454 -7.84 13.16 -6.81
N HIS A 455 -8.47 13.63 -5.74
CA HIS A 455 -8.89 12.80 -4.62
C HIS A 455 -9.99 11.83 -5.04
N GLN A 456 -9.66 10.54 -4.96
CA GLN A 456 -10.58 9.46 -5.27
C GLN A 456 -10.79 8.50 -4.09
N ALA A 457 -9.91 8.55 -3.08
CA ALA A 457 -10.00 7.70 -1.89
C ALA A 457 -11.33 7.87 -1.16
N ARG A 458 -11.90 6.76 -0.70
CA ARG A 458 -13.24 6.72 -0.09
C ARG A 458 -13.22 6.36 1.38
N HIS A 459 -12.15 5.71 1.84
CA HIS A 459 -12.00 5.27 3.22
C HIS A 459 -11.13 6.20 4.06
N ASP A 460 -10.69 7.33 3.49
CA ASP A 460 -9.94 8.38 4.19
C ASP A 460 -10.66 9.72 4.08
N ASN A 461 -10.91 10.40 5.20
CA ASN A 461 -11.61 11.69 5.22
C ASN A 461 -10.60 12.84 5.13
N LEU A 462 -10.25 13.21 3.90
CA LEU A 462 -9.22 14.21 3.62
C LEU A 462 -9.81 15.62 3.46
N ASP A 463 -9.30 16.56 4.27
CA ASP A 463 -9.55 17.99 4.10
C ASP A 463 -8.37 18.66 3.37
N PHE A 464 -8.69 19.47 2.36
CA PHE A 464 -7.71 20.18 1.54
C PHE A 464 -7.73 21.70 1.78
N GLU A 465 -8.35 22.18 2.86
CA GLU A 465 -8.29 23.58 3.27
C GLU A 465 -6.92 23.94 3.87
N THR A 466 -6.06 24.59 3.07
CA THR A 466 -4.75 25.08 3.55
C THR A 466 -4.88 26.01 4.78
N PHE A 467 -5.90 26.87 4.81
CA PHE A 467 -6.14 27.82 5.91
C PHE A 467 -7.01 27.20 7.02
N SER A 468 -6.71 25.97 7.40
CA SER A 468 -7.38 25.31 8.52
C SER A 468 -7.18 26.08 9.83
N THR A 469 -8.02 25.78 10.83
CA THR A 469 -7.89 26.37 12.18
C THR A 469 -6.48 26.11 12.76
N GLY A 470 -5.91 24.94 12.50
CA GLY A 470 -4.55 24.58 12.92
C GLY A 470 -3.49 25.45 12.25
N THR A 471 -3.53 25.58 10.93
CA THR A 471 -2.59 26.43 10.17
C THR A 471 -2.68 27.90 10.59
N ILE A 472 -3.90 28.44 10.74
CA ILE A 472 -4.12 29.82 11.21
C ILE A 472 -3.53 30.02 12.61
N ARG A 473 -3.68 29.04 13.51
CA ARG A 473 -3.09 29.12 14.84
C ARG A 473 -1.56 29.15 14.78
N LEU A 474 -0.93 28.34 13.93
CA LEU A 474 0.52 28.38 13.72
C LEU A 474 0.97 29.74 13.16
N MET A 475 0.19 30.35 12.26
CA MET A 475 0.48 31.69 11.75
C MET A 475 0.42 32.76 12.85
N GLN A 476 -0.56 32.70 13.75
CA GLN A 476 -0.66 33.63 14.89
C GLN A 476 0.55 33.49 15.82
N VAL A 477 0.95 32.25 16.15
CA VAL A 477 2.13 31.99 17.00
C VAL A 477 3.40 32.51 16.33
N ALA A 478 3.55 32.31 15.02
CA ALA A 478 4.68 32.84 14.27
C ALA A 478 4.71 34.38 14.30
N LEU A 479 3.56 35.05 14.18
CA LEU A 479 3.44 36.51 14.27
C LEU A 479 3.82 37.01 15.67
N GLU A 480 3.27 36.42 16.73
CA GLU A 480 3.60 36.76 18.13
C GLU A 480 5.11 36.67 18.38
N ARG A 481 5.79 35.66 17.81
CA ARG A 481 7.24 35.50 17.92
C ARG A 481 8.01 36.59 17.18
N LEU A 482 7.57 36.97 15.98
CA LEU A 482 8.19 38.07 15.21
C LEU A 482 7.99 39.42 15.90
N GLU A 483 6.82 39.69 16.48
CA GLU A 483 6.54 40.92 17.23
C GLU A 483 7.35 41.01 18.54
N ALA A 484 7.56 39.87 19.21
CA ALA A 484 8.40 39.79 20.41
C ALA A 484 9.90 39.89 20.09
N ALA A 485 10.27 39.75 18.82
CA ALA A 485 11.66 39.81 18.38
C ALA A 485 12.16 41.26 18.46
N THR A 486 13.24 41.50 19.21
CA THR A 486 13.87 42.84 19.30
C THR A 486 14.40 43.28 17.94
N ASP A 487 14.30 44.55 17.56
CA ASP A 487 14.78 45.04 16.25
C ASP A 487 16.30 44.82 16.10
N GLN A 488 16.69 43.69 15.49
CA GLN A 488 18.05 43.20 15.38
C GLN A 488 18.24 42.55 13.99
N PRO A 489 19.43 42.65 13.41
CA PRO A 489 19.71 42.08 12.09
C PRO A 489 19.72 40.55 12.08
N VAL A 490 19.86 39.90 13.25
CA VAL A 490 19.92 38.44 13.38
C VAL A 490 19.09 37.99 14.58
N TYR A 491 18.25 36.98 14.35
CA TYR A 491 17.57 36.24 15.40
C TYR A 491 18.15 34.82 15.44
N SER A 492 19.06 34.57 16.38
CA SER A 492 19.49 33.22 16.73
C SER A 492 18.86 32.84 18.07
N GLY A 493 17.85 31.96 18.03
CA GLY A 493 17.17 31.39 19.19
C GLY A 493 17.54 29.93 19.37
#